data_AF-A0A834MKH9-F1
#
_entry.id   AF-A0A834MKH9-F1
#
_cell.length_a   1.000
_cell.length_b   1.000
_cell.length_c   1.000
_cell.angle_alpha   90.00
_cell.angle_beta   90.00
_cell.angle_gamma   90.00
#
_symmetry.space_group_name_H-M   'P 1'
#
loop_
_entity.id
_entity.type
_entity.pdbx_description
1 polymer ?
#
loop_
_entity_poly.entity_id
_entity_poly.type
_entity_poly.pdbx_seq_one_letter_code
_entity_poly.pdbx_strand_id
1 'polypeptide(L)'
;MCPISGFMQLLIVIFTILLACHAVVVKSLITISFNPKNVTLVMSDMVNIQYNVTGEVDKECYFYSENPHIAYVEKDILIKQPGNGSFNITGNFLGQTVISCRYDSGIKATDSGVEVKCVRKQRLVDRIFTASTATLVAFIYINFGCVIQWAKMKQLIKNPVGPSIGLFGQFVIMPLLSYAVGYVLFPDNAEMRLGMFFTGVSPAGGASNIWTAILDGNIELSILMTTISTLAAFLMMPLWLFTLGKTIFKDADLEVPYAHISSFVFALIVPLIIGYLINRYLKKTGAFLGRILKGFSSLLIIFIIIFAIVSNLYLFELFSWRIILAGMGLPWLGYLFAYVLAKVLKQPEQNTLAIAIETGIQNTAVAIMTPFPLTLLYIFKKIKQRWWPQKTHEELCPIDSISNNNYRQNQGRQDSAVACLS
;
A
#
# COMPACT_ATOMS: atom_id res chain seq x y z
N MET A 1 -57.52 -3.11 -36.34
CA MET A 1 -56.06 -3.14 -36.51
C MET A 1 -55.68 -1.80 -37.15
N CYS A 2 -55.16 -0.85 -36.37
CA CYS A 2 -54.89 0.50 -36.88
C CYS A 2 -53.79 0.47 -37.96
N PRO A 3 -53.99 1.13 -39.11
CA PRO A 3 -52.94 1.26 -40.10
C PRO A 3 -51.87 2.19 -39.52
N ILE A 4 -50.72 1.61 -39.18
CA ILE A 4 -49.52 2.34 -38.83
C ILE A 4 -49.25 3.31 -39.98
N SER A 5 -49.37 4.61 -39.73
CA SER A 5 -49.27 5.64 -40.77
C SER A 5 -47.92 5.54 -41.48
N GLY A 6 -47.88 5.87 -42.78
CA GLY A 6 -46.65 5.81 -43.59
C GLY A 6 -45.46 6.57 -42.99
N PHE A 7 -45.71 7.52 -42.09
CA PHE A 7 -44.69 8.24 -41.33
C PHE A 7 -43.91 7.34 -40.36
N MET A 8 -44.57 6.40 -39.68
CA MET A 8 -43.92 5.44 -38.78
C MET A 8 -43.06 4.43 -39.53
N GLN A 9 -43.50 4.00 -40.72
CA GLN A 9 -42.69 3.13 -41.58
C GLN A 9 -41.43 3.84 -42.10
N LEU A 10 -41.55 5.13 -42.47
CA LEU A 10 -40.41 5.95 -42.88
C LEU A 10 -39.39 6.11 -41.74
N LEU A 11 -39.85 6.35 -40.51
CA LEU A 11 -39.00 6.46 -39.32
C LEU A 11 -38.24 5.16 -39.02
N ILE A 12 -38.89 4.00 -39.15
CA ILE A 12 -38.24 2.69 -38.95
C ILE A 12 -37.18 2.44 -40.03
N VAL A 13 -37.44 2.82 -41.28
CA VAL A 13 -36.46 2.69 -42.37
C VAL A 13 -35.28 3.66 -42.18
N ILE A 14 -35.54 4.91 -41.79
CA ILE A 14 -34.47 5.88 -41.48
C ILE A 14 -33.65 5.42 -40.29
N PHE A 15 -34.28 4.87 -39.24
CA PHE A 15 -33.58 4.37 -38.06
C PHE A 15 -32.76 3.11 -38.35
N THR A 16 -33.25 2.20 -39.20
CA THR A 16 -32.48 1.03 -39.64
C THR A 16 -31.35 1.40 -40.59
N ILE A 17 -31.53 2.39 -41.47
CA ILE A 17 -30.45 2.94 -42.29
C ILE A 17 -29.42 3.66 -41.42
N LEU A 18 -29.82 4.43 -40.41
CA LEU A 18 -28.90 5.06 -39.46
C LEU A 18 -28.13 4.02 -38.63
N LEU A 19 -28.79 2.95 -38.16
CA LEU A 19 -28.13 1.83 -37.49
C LEU A 19 -27.18 1.07 -38.41
N ALA A 20 -27.55 0.86 -39.68
CA ALA A 20 -26.70 0.21 -40.66
C ALA A 20 -25.50 1.11 -41.04
N CYS A 21 -25.71 2.41 -41.22
CA CYS A 21 -24.63 3.39 -41.40
C CYS A 21 -23.72 3.43 -40.17
N HIS A 22 -24.28 3.37 -38.96
CA HIS A 22 -23.47 3.35 -37.74
C HIS A 22 -22.66 2.04 -37.63
N ALA A 23 -23.24 0.90 -37.99
CA ALA A 23 -22.55 -0.40 -38.05
C ALA A 23 -21.48 -0.46 -39.14
N VAL A 24 -21.65 0.26 -40.27
CA VAL A 24 -20.64 0.36 -41.34
C VAL A 24 -19.50 1.33 -40.96
N VAL A 25 -19.76 2.35 -40.14
CA VAL A 25 -18.73 3.29 -39.63
C VAL A 25 -17.83 2.65 -38.55
N VAL A 26 -18.20 1.51 -37.97
CA VAL A 26 -17.37 0.77 -37.00
C VAL A 26 -16.26 -0.07 -37.68
N LYS A 27 -16.10 0.01 -39.01
CA LYS A 27 -15.03 -0.71 -39.71
C LYS A 27 -13.64 -0.13 -39.41
N SER A 28 -12.80 -1.02 -38.87
CA SER A 28 -11.34 -0.98 -38.69
C SER A 28 -10.77 0.07 -37.74
N LEU A 29 -11.05 -0.09 -36.44
CA LEU A 29 -10.08 0.34 -35.43
C LEU A 29 -8.83 -0.54 -35.54
N ILE A 30 -7.69 0.08 -35.85
CA ILE A 30 -6.38 -0.54 -35.72
C ILE A 30 -6.29 -1.17 -34.33
N THR A 31 -6.08 -2.48 -34.28
CA THR A 31 -5.93 -3.22 -33.03
C THR A 31 -4.44 -3.48 -32.79
N ILE A 32 -3.89 -2.83 -31.78
CA ILE A 32 -2.49 -2.96 -31.37
C ILE A 32 -2.43 -3.86 -30.15
N SER A 33 -1.78 -5.01 -30.30
CA SER A 33 -1.48 -5.91 -29.19
C SER A 33 -0.03 -5.74 -28.76
N PHE A 34 0.17 -5.62 -27.45
CA PHE A 34 1.49 -5.46 -26.84
C PHE A 34 1.88 -6.72 -26.08
N ASN A 35 3.14 -7.10 -26.21
CA ASN A 35 3.73 -8.21 -25.47
C ASN A 35 5.05 -7.76 -24.82
N PRO A 36 5.15 -7.71 -23.49
CA PRO A 36 4.10 -7.93 -22.47
C PRO A 36 3.13 -6.74 -22.30
N LYS A 37 1.93 -7.00 -21.74
CA LYS A 37 0.89 -5.96 -21.47
C LYS A 37 1.24 -5.03 -20.29
N ASN A 38 1.92 -5.57 -19.28
CA ASN A 38 2.32 -4.84 -18.08
C ASN A 38 3.84 -4.91 -17.95
N VAL A 39 4.50 -3.76 -17.82
CA VAL A 39 5.96 -3.65 -17.75
C VAL A 39 6.37 -2.94 -16.48
N THR A 40 7.28 -3.57 -15.73
CA THR A 40 7.95 -2.91 -14.62
C THR A 40 9.35 -2.50 -15.04
N LEU A 41 9.61 -1.20 -15.10
CA LEU A 41 10.89 -0.60 -15.48
C LEU A 41 11.64 -0.14 -14.23
N VAL A 42 12.95 -0.31 -14.20
CA VAL A 42 13.78 0.36 -13.19
C VAL A 42 14.12 1.76 -13.72
N MET A 43 14.15 2.77 -12.85
CA MET A 43 14.58 4.13 -13.22
C MET A 43 15.94 4.09 -13.91
N SER A 44 16.05 4.82 -15.03
CA SER A 44 17.22 4.90 -15.91
C SER A 44 17.56 3.60 -16.66
N ASP A 45 16.76 2.55 -16.53
CA ASP A 45 16.87 1.34 -17.36
C ASP A 45 15.92 1.44 -18.56
N MET A 46 16.29 0.72 -19.62
CA MET A 46 15.51 0.57 -20.85
C MET A 46 14.94 -0.83 -20.97
N VAL A 47 13.70 -0.93 -21.45
CA VAL A 47 13.11 -2.22 -21.86
C VAL A 47 12.54 -2.09 -23.25
N ASN A 48 12.74 -3.15 -24.03
CA ASN A 48 12.17 -3.30 -25.35
C ASN A 48 10.79 -3.97 -25.25
N ILE A 49 9.77 -3.35 -25.83
CA ILE A 49 8.42 -3.89 -25.93
C ILE A 49 8.13 -4.27 -27.39
N GLN A 50 7.64 -5.49 -27.57
CA GLN A 50 7.16 -5.96 -28.86
C GLN A 50 5.68 -5.60 -29.03
N TYR A 51 5.33 -5.14 -30.23
CA TYR A 51 3.96 -4.85 -30.61
C TYR A 51 3.61 -5.57 -31.92
N ASN A 52 2.34 -5.94 -32.04
CA ASN A 52 1.77 -6.49 -33.25
C ASN A 52 0.51 -5.69 -33.62
N VAL A 53 0.54 -5.09 -34.81
CA VAL A 53 -0.51 -4.25 -35.36
C VAL A 53 -1.35 -5.07 -36.33
N THR A 54 -2.64 -5.21 -36.03
CA THR A 54 -3.63 -5.87 -36.88
C THR A 54 -4.70 -4.88 -37.30
N GLY A 55 -5.02 -4.83 -38.60
CA GLY A 55 -6.01 -3.90 -39.18
C GLY A 55 -5.44 -3.06 -40.32
N GLU A 56 -6.31 -2.27 -40.93
CA GLU A 56 -5.98 -1.36 -42.04
C GLU A 56 -5.47 -0.03 -41.45
N VAL A 57 -4.22 0.32 -41.75
CA VAL A 57 -3.56 1.53 -41.23
C VAL A 57 -3.81 2.67 -42.21
N ASP A 58 -4.93 3.37 -42.04
CA ASP A 58 -5.30 4.50 -42.93
C ASP A 58 -4.51 5.79 -42.65
N LYS A 59 -3.95 5.93 -41.45
CA LYS A 59 -3.24 7.14 -40.99
C LYS A 59 -2.01 6.77 -40.18
N GLU A 60 -0.94 7.56 -40.33
CA GLU A 60 0.27 7.41 -39.54
C GLU A 60 -0.04 7.63 -38.04
N CYS A 61 0.42 6.71 -37.21
CA CYS A 61 0.29 6.78 -35.77
C CYS A 61 1.64 6.54 -35.09
N TYR A 62 1.79 7.10 -33.89
CA TYR A 62 3.01 6.99 -33.09
C TYR A 62 2.70 6.65 -31.63
N PHE A 63 3.66 6.00 -30.98
CA PHE A 63 3.56 5.68 -29.55
C PHE A 63 3.91 6.89 -28.71
N TYR A 64 3.09 7.19 -27.71
CA TYR A 64 3.36 8.25 -26.75
C TYR A 64 3.04 7.77 -25.34
N SER A 65 3.75 8.33 -24.36
CA SER A 65 3.44 8.14 -22.96
C SER A 65 2.42 9.18 -22.52
N GLU A 66 1.37 8.77 -21.82
CA GLU A 66 0.40 9.70 -21.22
C GLU A 66 1.06 10.64 -20.20
N ASN A 67 2.09 10.16 -19.50
CA ASN A 67 2.91 10.96 -18.62
C ASN A 67 4.41 10.76 -18.93
N PRO A 68 5.01 11.63 -19.77
CA PRO A 68 6.41 11.51 -20.17
C PRO A 68 7.40 11.75 -19.01
N HIS A 69 6.96 12.36 -17.90
CA HIS A 69 7.80 12.55 -16.73
C HIS A 69 8.16 11.22 -16.05
N ILE A 70 7.26 10.23 -16.12
CA ILE A 70 7.42 8.89 -15.51
C ILE A 70 8.22 7.98 -16.43
N ALA A 71 7.76 7.79 -17.67
CA ALA A 71 8.45 7.02 -18.69
C ALA A 71 8.20 7.64 -20.06
N TYR A 72 9.18 7.57 -20.96
CA TYR A 72 9.05 8.07 -22.32
C TYR A 72 9.59 7.06 -23.33
N VAL A 73 9.10 7.18 -24.56
CA VAL A 73 9.57 6.40 -25.71
C VAL A 73 10.72 7.19 -26.34
N GLU A 74 11.90 6.57 -26.53
CA GLU A 74 13.10 7.29 -27.00
C GLU A 74 13.00 7.79 -28.45
N LYS A 75 12.17 7.13 -29.26
CA LYS A 75 11.98 7.45 -30.68
C LYS A 75 10.51 7.35 -31.04
N ASP A 76 10.00 8.37 -31.70
CA ASP A 76 8.66 8.34 -32.29
C ASP A 76 8.65 7.30 -33.40
N ILE A 77 8.09 6.12 -33.12
CA ILE A 77 7.95 5.07 -34.12
C ILE A 77 6.67 5.32 -34.90
N LEU A 78 6.83 5.71 -36.16
CA LEU A 78 5.74 5.87 -37.11
C LEU A 78 5.31 4.50 -37.63
N ILE A 79 4.08 4.11 -37.33
CA ILE A 79 3.47 2.89 -37.86
C ILE A 79 2.79 3.25 -39.18
N LYS A 80 3.37 2.79 -40.30
CA LYS A 80 2.84 3.02 -41.66
C LYS A 80 2.20 1.78 -42.28
N GLN A 81 2.50 0.59 -41.76
CA GLN A 81 2.01 -0.69 -42.28
C GLN A 81 1.71 -1.64 -41.11
N PRO A 82 0.72 -2.55 -41.27
CA PRO A 82 0.47 -3.60 -40.30
C PRO A 82 1.66 -4.57 -40.24
N GLY A 83 2.02 -5.00 -39.03
CA GLY A 83 3.16 -5.86 -38.82
C GLY A 83 3.64 -5.88 -37.37
N ASN A 84 4.71 -6.63 -37.16
CA ASN A 84 5.39 -6.73 -35.87
C ASN A 84 6.53 -5.70 -35.81
N GLY A 85 6.67 -5.06 -34.66
CA GLY A 85 7.80 -4.19 -34.38
C GLY A 85 8.16 -4.19 -32.91
N SER A 86 9.17 -3.39 -32.57
CA SER A 86 9.64 -3.29 -31.20
C SER A 86 10.09 -1.86 -30.91
N PHE A 87 9.77 -1.34 -29.73
CA PHE A 87 10.20 0.00 -29.30
C PHE A 87 10.81 -0.03 -27.91
N ASN A 88 11.74 0.89 -27.67
CA ASN A 88 12.39 1.05 -26.38
C ASN A 88 11.67 2.09 -25.55
N ILE A 89 11.47 1.78 -24.28
CA ILE A 89 10.94 2.69 -23.27
C ILE A 89 12.00 2.89 -22.20
N THR A 90 12.20 4.15 -21.84
CA THR A 90 13.11 4.54 -20.77
C THR A 90 12.31 5.05 -19.58
N GLY A 91 12.56 4.47 -18.40
CA GLY A 91 11.98 4.94 -17.15
C GLY A 91 12.73 6.16 -16.63
N ASN A 92 12.04 7.28 -16.45
CA ASN A 92 12.64 8.52 -15.96
C ASN A 92 12.37 8.74 -14.46
N PHE A 93 11.11 8.65 -14.03
CA PHE A 93 10.69 8.92 -12.66
C PHE A 93 9.75 7.84 -12.10
N LEU A 94 9.62 7.79 -10.77
CA LEU A 94 8.74 6.83 -10.08
C LEU A 94 7.27 7.10 -10.39
N GLY A 95 6.52 6.04 -10.69
CA GLY A 95 5.08 6.14 -10.92
C GLY A 95 4.54 5.08 -11.88
N GLN A 96 3.30 5.26 -12.29
CA GLN A 96 2.64 4.45 -13.31
C GLN A 96 2.18 5.36 -14.45
N THR A 97 2.45 4.95 -15.67
CA THR A 97 1.98 5.63 -16.89
C THR A 97 1.49 4.59 -17.88
N VAL A 98 0.58 4.99 -18.76
CA VAL A 98 0.14 4.14 -19.87
C VAL A 98 0.78 4.65 -21.14
N ILE A 99 1.36 3.73 -21.91
CA ILE A 99 1.83 4.03 -23.26
C ILE A 99 0.73 3.63 -24.23
N SER A 100 0.25 4.62 -24.96
CA SER A 100 -0.84 4.46 -25.93
C SER A 100 -0.36 4.87 -27.32
N CYS A 101 -1.13 4.48 -28.33
CA CYS A 101 -0.91 4.93 -29.70
C CYS A 101 -1.87 6.08 -30.03
N ARG A 102 -1.40 7.10 -30.74
CA ARG A 102 -2.19 8.27 -31.16
C ARG A 102 -1.91 8.57 -32.62
N TYR A 103 -2.97 8.99 -33.33
CA TYR A 103 -2.86 9.52 -34.69
C TYR A 103 -2.30 10.94 -34.67
N ASP A 104 -1.68 11.37 -35.78
CA ASP A 104 -1.19 12.74 -35.95
C ASP A 104 -2.27 13.82 -35.69
N SER A 105 -3.55 13.47 -35.85
CA SER A 105 -4.69 14.32 -35.51
C SER A 105 -4.96 14.48 -34.00
N GLY A 106 -4.13 13.93 -33.12
CA GLY A 106 -4.26 14.02 -31.66
C GLY A 106 -5.21 13.01 -31.02
N ILE A 107 -5.92 12.22 -31.82
CA ILE A 107 -6.94 11.25 -31.37
C ILE A 107 -6.27 9.92 -31.00
N LYS A 108 -6.67 9.32 -29.87
CA LYS A 108 -6.19 7.98 -29.47
C LYS A 108 -6.54 6.97 -30.56
N ALA A 109 -5.54 6.21 -31.00
CA ALA A 109 -5.68 5.24 -32.08
C ALA A 109 -6.26 3.90 -31.62
N THR A 110 -6.08 3.58 -30.34
CA THR A 110 -6.60 2.35 -29.73
C THR A 110 -6.87 2.58 -28.25
N ASP A 111 -7.88 1.89 -27.69
CA ASP A 111 -8.17 1.87 -26.25
C ASP A 111 -7.24 0.94 -25.45
N SER A 112 -6.48 0.07 -26.13
CA SER A 112 -5.48 -0.79 -25.51
C SER A 112 -4.12 -0.09 -25.45
N GLY A 113 -3.60 0.10 -24.24
CA GLY A 113 -2.26 0.61 -23.97
C GLY A 113 -1.42 -0.37 -23.14
N VAL A 114 -0.12 -0.08 -23.03
CA VAL A 114 0.79 -0.80 -22.13
C VAL A 114 0.86 -0.06 -20.81
N GLU A 115 0.60 -0.76 -19.71
CA GLU A 115 0.84 -0.21 -18.38
C GLU A 115 2.33 -0.32 -18.03
N VAL A 116 2.96 0.82 -17.77
CA VAL A 116 4.36 0.93 -17.42
C VAL A 116 4.49 1.43 -15.99
N LYS A 117 5.02 0.58 -15.12
CA LYS A 117 5.33 0.90 -13.72
C LYS A 117 6.83 1.14 -13.56
N CYS A 118 7.22 2.37 -13.30
CA CYS A 118 8.60 2.73 -13.03
C CYS A 118 8.91 2.61 -11.53
N VAL A 119 9.85 1.72 -11.19
CA VAL A 119 10.32 1.46 -9.84
C VAL A 119 11.78 1.86 -9.68
N ARG A 120 12.17 2.23 -8.46
CA ARG A 120 13.56 2.57 -8.16
C ARG A 120 14.37 1.32 -7.83
N LYS A 121 15.63 1.29 -8.27
CA LYS A 121 16.59 0.25 -7.83
C LYS A 121 16.85 0.40 -6.34
N GLN A 122 16.65 -0.69 -5.58
CA GLN A 122 16.96 -0.71 -4.16
C GLN A 122 18.46 -0.50 -3.93
N ARG A 123 18.82 0.54 -3.18
CA ARG A 123 20.19 0.84 -2.77
C ARG A 123 20.51 0.13 -1.45
N LEU A 124 21.79 -0.05 -1.15
CA LEU A 124 22.23 -0.55 0.17
C LEU A 124 21.70 0.34 1.31
N VAL A 125 21.65 1.66 1.06
CA VAL A 125 21.11 2.67 1.98
C VAL A 125 19.64 2.38 2.33
N ASP A 126 18.81 1.96 1.38
CA ASP A 126 17.40 1.66 1.62
C ASP A 126 17.22 0.43 2.53
N ARG A 127 18.11 -0.56 2.39
CA ARG A 127 18.13 -1.75 3.26
C ARG A 127 18.56 -1.39 4.68
N ILE A 128 19.61 -0.57 4.80
CA ILE A 128 20.07 -0.05 6.10
C ILE A 128 18.94 0.73 6.76
N PHE A 129 18.30 1.65 6.03
CA PHE A 129 17.16 2.43 6.52
C PHE A 129 16.05 1.54 7.09
N THR A 130 15.68 0.51 6.31
CA THR A 130 14.61 -0.43 6.68
C THR A 130 14.97 -1.19 7.95
N ALA A 131 16.20 -1.73 8.03
CA ALA A 131 16.68 -2.46 9.20
C ALA A 131 16.78 -1.56 10.44
N SER A 132 17.28 -0.34 10.28
CA SER A 132 17.36 0.66 11.36
C SER A 132 15.98 1.04 11.88
N THR A 133 15.00 1.23 10.99
CA THR A 133 13.63 1.57 11.36
C THR A 133 12.95 0.42 12.10
N ALA A 134 13.06 -0.80 11.60
CA ALA A 134 12.51 -1.99 12.27
C ALA A 134 13.13 -2.17 13.68
N THR A 135 14.44 -1.97 13.80
CA THR A 135 15.15 -2.04 15.08
C THR A 135 14.66 -0.97 16.05
N LEU A 136 14.51 0.27 15.60
CA LEU A 136 13.97 1.37 16.41
C LEU A 136 12.57 1.05 16.90
N VAL A 137 11.68 0.56 16.03
CA VAL A 137 10.31 0.24 16.41
C VAL A 137 10.31 -0.88 17.46
N ALA A 138 11.14 -1.91 17.31
CA ALA A 138 11.29 -2.95 18.31
C ALA A 138 11.74 -2.38 19.67
N PHE A 139 12.73 -1.48 19.70
CA PHE A 139 13.16 -0.81 20.93
C PHE A 139 12.07 0.06 21.56
N ILE A 140 11.30 0.78 20.75
CA ILE A 140 10.16 1.58 21.22
C ILE A 140 9.09 0.68 21.84
N TYR A 141 8.77 -0.46 21.22
CA TYR A 141 7.79 -1.41 21.76
C TYR A 141 8.29 -2.12 23.03
N ILE A 142 9.59 -2.42 23.14
CA ILE A 142 10.21 -2.87 24.39
C ILE A 142 10.05 -1.79 25.47
N ASN A 143 10.31 -0.51 25.14
CA ASN A 143 10.13 0.60 26.06
C ASN A 143 8.67 0.69 26.54
N PHE A 144 7.71 0.64 25.62
CA PHE A 144 6.30 0.60 25.97
C PHE A 144 5.99 -0.55 26.92
N GLY A 145 6.44 -1.77 26.60
CA GLY A 145 6.33 -2.94 27.48
C GLY A 145 6.90 -2.69 28.89
N CYS A 146 8.06 -2.05 28.98
CA CYS A 146 8.70 -1.70 30.25
C CYS A 146 7.91 -0.66 31.07
N VAL A 147 7.14 0.20 30.41
CA VAL A 147 6.32 1.25 31.05
C VAL A 147 4.94 0.74 31.46
N ILE A 148 4.48 -0.41 30.94
CA ILE A 148 3.19 -0.99 31.31
C ILE A 148 3.15 -1.28 32.82
N GLN A 149 2.31 -0.53 33.53
CA GLN A 149 2.03 -0.74 34.94
C GLN A 149 0.59 -1.22 35.10
N TRP A 150 0.41 -2.46 35.57
CA TRP A 150 -0.92 -3.03 35.83
C TRP A 150 -1.76 -2.17 36.79
N ALA A 151 -1.11 -1.46 37.71
CA ALA A 151 -1.77 -0.52 38.61
C ALA A 151 -2.48 0.63 37.87
N LYS A 152 -1.90 1.14 36.78
CA LYS A 152 -2.50 2.19 35.94
C LYS A 152 -3.67 1.65 35.13
N MET A 153 -3.60 0.41 34.65
CA MET A 153 -4.76 -0.22 34.00
C MET A 153 -5.96 -0.37 34.93
N LYS A 154 -5.74 -0.54 36.24
CA LYS A 154 -6.85 -0.52 37.21
C LYS A 154 -7.51 0.85 37.34
N GLN A 155 -6.82 1.96 37.05
CA GLN A 155 -7.44 3.28 37.04
C GLN A 155 -8.45 3.44 35.90
N LEU A 156 -8.25 2.79 34.75
CA LEU A 156 -9.24 2.73 33.67
C LEU A 156 -10.59 2.20 34.19
N ILE A 157 -10.55 1.11 34.97
CA ILE A 157 -11.75 0.49 35.52
C ILE A 157 -12.43 1.42 36.53
N LYS A 158 -11.65 2.19 37.29
CA LYS A 158 -12.19 3.12 38.30
C LYS A 158 -12.79 4.38 37.67
N ASN A 159 -12.16 4.93 36.62
CA ASN A 159 -12.58 6.16 35.95
C ASN A 159 -12.49 5.98 34.42
N PRO A 160 -13.45 5.28 33.80
CA PRO A 160 -13.34 4.87 32.39
C PRO A 160 -13.57 6.01 31.39
N VAL A 161 -14.27 7.07 31.79
CA VAL A 161 -14.79 8.08 30.85
C VAL A 161 -13.67 8.71 30.01
N GLY A 162 -12.64 9.27 30.64
CA GLY A 162 -11.53 9.92 29.92
C GLY A 162 -10.81 8.99 28.95
N PRO A 163 -10.28 7.84 29.40
CA PRO A 163 -9.61 6.90 28.52
C PRO A 163 -10.50 6.30 27.43
N SER A 164 -11.80 6.07 27.70
CA SER A 164 -12.74 5.58 26.69
C SER A 164 -12.95 6.60 25.57
N ILE A 165 -12.98 7.90 25.90
CA ILE A 165 -13.04 8.97 24.88
C ILE A 165 -11.78 8.96 24.04
N GLY A 166 -10.59 8.85 24.66
CA GLY A 166 -9.33 8.75 23.93
C GLY A 166 -9.29 7.54 22.99
N LEU A 167 -9.74 6.36 23.46
CA LEU A 167 -9.78 5.15 22.65
C LEU A 167 -10.77 5.26 21.48
N PHE A 168 -11.93 5.86 21.72
CA PHE A 168 -12.91 6.16 20.68
C PHE A 168 -12.37 7.19 19.67
N GLY A 169 -11.71 8.24 20.13
CA GLY A 169 -11.03 9.21 19.28
C GLY A 169 -9.98 8.53 18.39
N GLN A 170 -9.17 7.66 19.00
CA GLN A 170 -8.05 7.01 18.33
C GLN A 170 -8.48 5.97 17.29
N PHE A 171 -9.46 5.12 17.61
CA PHE A 171 -9.83 4.00 16.75
C PHE A 171 -11.19 4.14 16.07
N VAL A 172 -11.89 5.27 16.22
CA VAL A 172 -13.11 5.55 15.46
C VAL A 172 -12.96 6.87 14.72
N ILE A 173 -12.72 7.97 15.43
CA ILE A 173 -12.65 9.30 14.81
C ILE A 173 -11.48 9.38 13.84
N MET A 174 -10.28 9.00 14.27
CA MET A 174 -9.07 9.14 13.45
C MET A 174 -9.07 8.30 12.15
N PRO A 175 -9.44 7.01 12.17
CA PRO A 175 -9.59 6.22 10.95
C PRO A 175 -10.64 6.79 9.98
N LEU A 176 -11.76 7.29 10.50
CA LEU A 176 -12.82 7.87 9.66
C LEU A 176 -12.36 9.20 9.06
N LEU A 177 -11.68 10.05 9.83
CA LEU A 177 -11.11 11.30 9.35
C LEU A 177 -10.03 11.04 8.29
N SER A 178 -9.12 10.09 8.53
CA SER A 178 -8.06 9.78 7.56
C SER A 178 -8.61 9.19 6.26
N TYR A 179 -9.65 8.35 6.36
CA TYR A 179 -10.38 7.84 5.21
C TYR A 179 -11.05 8.99 4.41
N ALA A 180 -11.83 9.83 5.08
CA ALA A 180 -12.54 10.94 4.43
C ALA A 180 -11.57 11.95 3.80
N VAL A 181 -10.55 12.39 4.53
CA VAL A 181 -9.51 13.30 4.03
C VAL A 181 -8.77 12.67 2.85
N GLY A 182 -8.48 11.37 2.92
CA GLY A 182 -7.87 10.62 1.82
C GLY A 182 -8.69 10.70 0.54
N TYR A 183 -9.98 10.37 0.59
CA TYR A 183 -10.86 10.42 -0.60
C TYR A 183 -11.09 11.83 -1.13
N VAL A 184 -11.17 12.84 -0.25
CA VAL A 184 -11.38 14.23 -0.67
C VAL A 184 -10.14 14.83 -1.34
N LEU A 185 -8.94 14.58 -0.79
CA LEU A 185 -7.71 15.18 -1.31
C LEU A 185 -7.06 14.35 -2.43
N PHE A 186 -7.23 13.03 -2.42
CA PHE A 186 -6.58 12.09 -3.33
C PHE A 186 -7.58 11.16 -4.04
N PRO A 187 -8.54 11.70 -4.82
CA PRO A 187 -9.54 10.88 -5.52
C PRO A 187 -8.88 9.88 -6.48
N ASP A 188 -7.88 10.33 -7.25
CA ASP A 188 -7.25 9.54 -8.31
C ASP A 188 -6.02 8.76 -7.85
N ASN A 189 -5.63 8.86 -6.57
CA ASN A 189 -4.37 8.27 -6.08
C ASN A 189 -4.62 7.36 -4.86
N ALA A 190 -4.85 6.08 -5.14
CA ALA A 190 -5.14 5.07 -4.12
C ALA A 190 -3.97 4.85 -3.13
N GLU A 191 -2.73 4.98 -3.59
CA GLU A 191 -1.53 4.82 -2.76
C GLU A 191 -1.43 5.91 -1.68
N MET A 192 -1.77 7.15 -2.04
CA MET A 192 -1.86 8.26 -1.08
C MET A 192 -3.00 8.08 -0.08
N ARG A 193 -4.15 7.56 -0.55
CA ARG A 193 -5.27 7.19 0.34
C ARG A 193 -4.86 6.12 1.36
N LEU A 194 -4.12 5.10 0.92
CA LEU A 194 -3.59 4.06 1.82
C LEU A 194 -2.63 4.64 2.85
N GLY A 195 -1.65 5.47 2.43
CA GLY A 195 -0.70 6.10 3.36
C GLY A 195 -1.39 6.98 4.41
N MET A 196 -2.41 7.74 4.01
CA MET A 196 -3.23 8.53 4.94
C MET A 196 -4.02 7.63 5.88
N PHE A 197 -4.65 6.57 5.36
CA PHE A 197 -5.42 5.63 6.16
C PHE A 197 -4.56 4.93 7.22
N PHE A 198 -3.37 4.42 6.84
CA PHE A 198 -2.40 3.83 7.76
C PHE A 198 -1.99 4.80 8.89
N THR A 199 -1.86 6.08 8.57
CA THR A 199 -1.56 7.12 9.56
C THR A 199 -2.71 7.27 10.58
N GLY A 200 -3.97 7.22 10.15
CA GLY A 200 -5.12 7.38 11.04
C GLY A 200 -5.49 6.13 11.86
N VAL A 201 -5.17 4.92 11.38
CA VAL A 201 -5.43 3.67 12.14
C VAL A 201 -4.33 3.35 13.15
N SER A 202 -3.20 4.03 13.08
CA SER A 202 -2.08 3.84 13.99
C SER A 202 -2.46 4.20 15.44
N PRO A 203 -1.79 3.65 16.46
CA PRO A 203 -1.98 4.09 17.84
C PRO A 203 -1.38 5.49 18.07
N ALA A 204 -1.72 6.09 19.21
CA ALA A 204 -1.14 7.35 19.65
C ALA A 204 0.38 7.27 19.78
N GLY A 205 1.08 8.35 19.43
CA GLY A 205 2.52 8.45 19.46
C GLY A 205 3.05 8.85 20.85
N GLY A 206 4.19 8.29 21.28
CA GLY A 206 4.78 8.61 22.59
C GLY A 206 5.14 10.09 22.81
N ALA A 207 5.22 10.89 21.73
CA ALA A 207 5.40 12.33 21.79
C ALA A 207 4.21 13.08 22.43
N SER A 208 3.00 12.50 22.43
CA SER A 208 1.82 13.08 23.08
C SER A 208 2.03 13.35 24.56
N ASN A 209 2.78 12.47 25.24
CA ASN A 209 3.11 12.62 26.66
C ASN A 209 3.95 13.85 26.95
N ILE A 210 4.87 14.21 26.03
CA ILE A 210 5.74 15.38 26.17
C ILE A 210 4.91 16.66 25.98
N TRP A 211 4.09 16.71 24.92
CA TRP A 211 3.22 17.86 24.66
C TRP A 211 2.18 18.06 25.74
N THR A 212 1.61 16.97 26.28
CA THR A 212 0.69 17.03 27.42
C THR A 212 1.37 17.61 28.65
N ALA A 213 2.64 17.27 28.89
CA ALA A 213 3.41 17.84 30.00
C ALA A 213 3.76 19.32 29.80
N ILE A 214 4.11 19.72 28.57
CA ILE A 214 4.44 21.12 28.24
C ILE A 214 3.20 22.03 28.36
N LEU A 215 2.03 21.51 28.00
CA LEU A 215 0.79 22.26 27.99
C LEU A 215 -0.02 22.12 29.28
N ASP A 216 0.61 21.65 30.37
CA ASP A 216 -0.02 21.46 31.70
C ASP A 216 -1.30 20.60 31.69
N GLY A 217 -1.37 19.64 30.77
CA GLY A 217 -2.43 18.64 30.69
C GLY A 217 -2.25 17.49 31.67
N ASN A 218 -3.26 16.61 31.76
CA ASN A 218 -3.18 15.43 32.61
C ASN A 218 -2.23 14.36 32.03
N ILE A 219 -0.97 14.39 32.49
CA ILE A 219 0.08 13.46 32.04
C ILE A 219 -0.26 12.01 32.42
N GLU A 220 -0.88 11.76 33.58
CA GLU A 220 -1.24 10.40 33.99
C GLU A 220 -2.28 9.79 33.04
N LEU A 221 -3.25 10.60 32.62
CA LEU A 221 -4.26 10.22 31.66
C LEU A 221 -3.65 9.96 30.27
N SER A 222 -2.76 10.83 29.77
CA SER A 222 -2.07 10.63 28.47
C SER A 222 -1.30 9.31 28.46
N ILE A 223 -0.47 9.03 29.48
CA ILE A 223 0.29 7.77 29.55
C ILE A 223 -0.65 6.55 29.56
N LEU A 224 -1.76 6.64 30.30
CA LEU A 224 -2.76 5.56 30.35
C LEU A 224 -3.39 5.33 28.98
N MET A 225 -3.81 6.40 28.29
CA MET A 225 -4.39 6.33 26.96
C MET A 225 -3.40 5.78 25.93
N THR A 226 -2.14 6.22 25.92
CA THR A 226 -1.11 5.71 25.00
C THR A 226 -0.90 4.21 25.21
N THR A 227 -0.87 3.78 26.47
CA THR A 227 -0.66 2.37 26.81
C THR A 227 -1.83 1.51 26.33
N ILE A 228 -3.06 1.93 26.61
CA ILE A 228 -4.25 1.19 26.19
C ILE A 228 -4.37 1.21 24.67
N SER A 229 -4.12 2.35 24.02
CA SER A 229 -4.24 2.45 22.56
C SER A 229 -3.19 1.58 21.85
N THR A 230 -1.96 1.55 22.35
CA THR A 230 -0.91 0.67 21.82
C THR A 230 -1.30 -0.81 21.94
N LEU A 231 -1.91 -1.22 23.06
CA LEU A 231 -2.42 -2.59 23.23
C LEU A 231 -3.64 -2.87 22.33
N ALA A 232 -4.57 -1.92 22.21
CA ALA A 232 -5.74 -2.05 21.37
C ALA A 232 -5.40 -2.06 19.87
N ALA A 233 -4.29 -1.42 19.46
CA ALA A 233 -3.85 -1.35 18.07
C ALA A 233 -3.62 -2.73 17.44
N PHE A 234 -3.16 -3.71 18.23
CA PHE A 234 -2.95 -5.08 17.74
C PHE A 234 -4.22 -5.72 17.18
N LEU A 235 -5.40 -5.32 17.67
CA LEU A 235 -6.69 -5.80 17.20
C LEU A 235 -7.36 -4.80 16.26
N MET A 236 -7.31 -3.51 16.60
CA MET A 236 -8.02 -2.46 15.87
C MET A 236 -7.40 -2.15 14.50
N MET A 237 -6.06 -2.16 14.37
CA MET A 237 -5.41 -1.92 13.08
C MET A 237 -5.79 -3.00 12.04
N PRO A 238 -5.64 -4.32 12.32
CA PRO A 238 -6.13 -5.34 11.39
C PRO A 238 -7.62 -5.21 11.08
N LEU A 239 -8.45 -4.92 12.08
CA LEU A 239 -9.91 -4.77 11.90
C LEU A 239 -10.25 -3.66 10.90
N TRP A 240 -9.60 -2.49 11.01
CA TRP A 240 -9.80 -1.40 10.07
C TRP A 240 -9.28 -1.72 8.67
N LEU A 241 -8.17 -2.46 8.57
CA LEU A 241 -7.66 -2.92 7.28
C LEU A 241 -8.59 -3.92 6.59
N PHE A 242 -9.26 -4.79 7.36
CA PHE A 242 -10.23 -5.75 6.84
C PHE A 242 -11.61 -5.14 6.52
N THR A 243 -11.87 -3.92 6.98
CA THR A 243 -13.12 -3.19 6.72
C THR A 243 -12.90 -2.09 5.67
N LEU A 244 -12.66 -0.84 6.09
CA LEU A 244 -12.46 0.29 5.18
C LEU A 244 -11.17 0.16 4.36
N GLY A 245 -10.12 -0.44 4.91
CA GLY A 245 -8.88 -0.66 4.15
C GLY A 245 -9.12 -1.47 2.88
N LYS A 246 -10.00 -2.48 2.92
CA LYS A 246 -10.34 -3.31 1.77
C LYS A 246 -10.90 -2.51 0.59
N THR A 247 -11.64 -1.44 0.84
CA THR A 247 -12.16 -0.59 -0.26
C THR A 247 -11.02 0.14 -0.95
N ILE A 248 -10.08 0.68 -0.17
CA ILE A 248 -8.92 1.40 -0.72
C ILE A 248 -7.97 0.44 -1.43
N PHE A 249 -7.73 -0.75 -0.89
CA PHE A 249 -6.94 -1.80 -1.54
C PHE A 249 -7.54 -2.27 -2.87
N LYS A 250 -8.87 -2.41 -2.92
CA LYS A 250 -9.58 -2.73 -4.17
C LYS A 250 -9.41 -1.63 -5.21
N ASP A 251 -9.51 -0.36 -4.81
CA ASP A 251 -9.28 0.78 -5.72
C ASP A 251 -7.83 0.86 -6.21
N ALA A 252 -6.89 0.28 -5.47
CA ALA A 252 -5.47 0.21 -5.82
C ALA A 252 -5.09 -1.01 -6.66
N ASP A 253 -6.03 -1.92 -6.97
CA ASP A 253 -5.78 -3.25 -7.55
C ASP A 253 -4.73 -4.06 -6.75
N LEU A 254 -4.75 -3.88 -5.43
CA LEU A 254 -3.85 -4.56 -4.50
C LEU A 254 -4.62 -5.61 -3.70
N GLU A 255 -4.14 -6.85 -3.70
CA GLU A 255 -4.68 -7.87 -2.80
C GLU A 255 -4.35 -7.51 -1.34
N VAL A 256 -5.37 -7.59 -0.48
CA VAL A 256 -5.19 -7.36 0.96
C VAL A 256 -4.25 -8.45 1.51
N PRO A 257 -3.09 -8.08 2.09
CA PRO A 257 -2.06 -9.04 2.47
C PRO A 257 -2.36 -9.66 3.84
N TYR A 258 -3.41 -10.50 3.96
CA TYR A 258 -3.90 -11.05 5.24
C TYR A 258 -2.80 -11.74 6.08
N ALA A 259 -1.95 -12.56 5.46
CA ALA A 259 -0.83 -13.25 6.13
C ALA A 259 0.30 -12.30 6.60
N HIS A 260 0.35 -11.09 6.04
CA HIS A 260 1.38 -10.11 6.34
C HIS A 260 0.98 -9.22 7.51
N ILE A 261 -0.32 -8.92 7.63
CA ILE A 261 -0.89 -8.21 8.77
C ILE A 261 -0.70 -9.04 10.05
N SER A 262 -0.91 -10.36 9.99
CA SER A 262 -0.65 -11.23 11.14
C SER A 262 0.83 -11.26 11.51
N SER A 263 1.73 -11.39 10.54
CA SER A 263 3.19 -11.37 10.77
C SER A 263 3.67 -10.05 11.41
N PHE A 264 3.11 -8.92 11.00
CA PHE A 264 3.39 -7.60 11.59
C PHE A 264 2.97 -7.51 13.05
N VAL A 265 1.75 -7.95 13.35
CA VAL A 265 1.22 -8.01 14.70
C VAL A 265 2.14 -8.87 15.58
N PHE A 266 2.56 -10.04 15.11
CA PHE A 266 3.54 -10.87 15.83
C PHE A 266 4.89 -10.17 16.04
N ALA A 267 5.43 -9.52 15.01
CA ALA A 267 6.71 -8.81 15.08
C ALA A 267 6.71 -7.66 16.11
N LEU A 268 5.55 -7.07 16.39
CA LEU A 268 5.36 -6.01 17.38
C LEU A 268 4.98 -6.53 18.78
N ILE A 269 4.25 -7.63 18.88
CA ILE A 269 3.86 -8.25 20.15
C ILE A 269 5.09 -8.81 20.88
N VAL A 270 5.99 -9.48 20.17
CA VAL A 270 7.21 -10.10 20.75
C VAL A 270 8.05 -9.09 21.55
N PRO A 271 8.51 -7.95 20.99
CA PRO A 271 9.28 -6.96 21.74
C PRO A 271 8.50 -6.36 22.91
N LEU A 272 7.18 -6.18 22.77
CA LEU A 272 6.33 -5.67 23.85
C LEU A 272 6.24 -6.64 25.03
N ILE A 273 6.06 -7.94 24.76
CA ILE A 273 6.08 -8.98 25.80
C ILE A 273 7.44 -9.01 26.49
N ILE A 274 8.54 -8.95 25.74
CA ILE A 274 9.91 -8.92 26.31
C ILE A 274 10.06 -7.73 27.27
N GLY A 275 9.66 -6.52 26.84
CA GLY A 275 9.70 -5.34 27.70
C GLY A 275 8.86 -5.49 28.98
N TYR A 276 7.66 -6.05 28.85
CA TYR A 276 6.78 -6.32 29.99
C TYR A 276 7.39 -7.32 30.97
N LEU A 277 7.99 -8.42 30.48
CA LEU A 277 8.65 -9.43 31.32
C LEU A 277 9.85 -8.83 32.05
N ILE A 278 10.66 -8.00 31.38
CA ILE A 278 11.79 -7.29 32.01
C ILE A 278 11.29 -6.43 33.17
N ASN A 279 10.23 -5.64 32.96
CA ASN A 279 9.66 -4.82 34.03
C ASN A 279 9.07 -5.66 35.17
N ARG A 280 8.44 -6.81 34.86
CA ARG A 280 7.82 -7.69 35.86
C ARG A 280 8.84 -8.38 36.75
N TYR A 281 9.89 -8.96 36.16
CA TYR A 281 10.87 -9.80 36.88
C TYR A 281 12.11 -9.03 37.33
N LEU A 282 12.54 -8.02 36.56
CA LEU A 282 13.77 -7.26 36.79
C LEU A 282 13.47 -5.77 37.01
N LYS A 283 12.65 -5.43 38.00
CA LYS A 283 12.17 -4.05 38.26
C LYS A 283 13.28 -2.98 38.31
N LYS A 284 14.45 -3.29 38.88
CA LYS A 284 15.61 -2.37 38.93
C LYS A 284 16.17 -2.12 37.53
N THR A 285 16.33 -3.18 36.74
CA THR A 285 16.78 -3.11 35.33
C THR A 285 15.74 -2.43 34.46
N GLY A 286 14.45 -2.71 34.66
CA GLY A 286 13.34 -2.07 33.94
C GLY A 286 13.27 -0.56 34.18
N ALA A 287 13.48 -0.10 35.42
CA ALA A 287 13.54 1.33 35.75
C ALA A 287 14.76 2.03 35.12
N PHE A 288 15.92 1.36 35.10
CA PHE A 288 17.12 1.86 34.46
C PHE A 288 16.98 1.92 32.92
N LEU A 289 16.48 0.84 32.30
CA LEU A 289 16.16 0.79 30.87
C LEU A 289 15.14 1.86 30.52
N GLY A 290 14.04 2.00 31.26
CA GLY A 290 13.03 3.01 30.97
C GLY A 290 13.60 4.44 30.94
N ARG A 291 14.54 4.76 31.84
CA ARG A 291 15.21 6.07 31.87
C ARG A 291 16.17 6.27 30.68
N ILE A 292 16.98 5.27 30.35
CA ILE A 292 17.90 5.33 29.20
C ILE A 292 17.14 5.34 27.87
N LEU A 293 16.17 4.44 27.72
CA LEU A 293 15.40 4.30 26.49
C LEU A 293 14.57 5.55 26.21
N LYS A 294 14.13 6.33 27.21
CA LYS A 294 13.42 7.60 26.97
C LYS A 294 14.30 8.63 26.23
N GLY A 295 15.54 8.81 26.68
CA GLY A 295 16.51 9.70 26.00
C GLY A 295 16.97 9.14 24.66
N PHE A 296 17.32 7.85 24.64
CA PHE A 296 17.81 7.17 23.44
C PHE A 296 16.75 7.08 22.33
N SER A 297 15.48 6.84 22.66
CA SER A 297 14.39 6.81 21.67
C SER A 297 14.19 8.17 21.01
N SER A 298 14.33 9.27 21.76
CA SER A 298 14.21 10.62 21.20
C SER A 298 15.32 10.91 20.19
N LEU A 299 16.56 10.54 20.52
CA LEU A 299 17.71 10.66 19.61
C LEU A 299 17.54 9.79 18.37
N LEU A 300 17.09 8.55 18.54
CA LEU A 300 16.82 7.63 17.45
C LEU A 300 15.70 8.14 16.52
N ILE A 301 14.63 8.74 17.04
CA ILE A 301 13.56 9.34 16.23
C ILE A 301 14.12 10.47 15.36
N ILE A 302 14.92 11.37 15.95
CA ILE A 302 15.57 12.47 15.21
C ILE A 302 16.47 11.89 14.10
N PHE A 303 17.27 10.88 14.43
CA PHE A 303 18.13 10.20 13.45
C PHE A 303 17.32 9.63 12.29
N ILE A 304 16.20 8.95 12.54
CA ILE A 304 15.34 8.39 11.48
C ILE A 304 14.72 9.49 10.63
N ILE A 305 14.26 10.59 11.22
CA ILE A 305 13.68 11.71 10.45
C ILE A 305 14.73 12.26 9.48
N ILE A 306 15.94 12.56 9.98
CA ILE A 306 17.03 13.07 9.15
C ILE A 306 17.38 12.07 8.05
N PHE A 307 17.56 10.79 8.41
CA PHE A 307 17.94 9.75 7.46
C PHE A 307 16.85 9.48 6.42
N ALA A 308 15.57 9.55 6.81
CA ALA A 308 14.42 9.40 5.93
C ALA A 308 14.36 10.54 4.91
N ILE A 309 14.56 11.78 5.35
CA ILE A 309 14.62 12.96 4.49
C ILE A 309 15.76 12.80 3.47
N VAL A 310 16.98 12.51 3.94
CA VAL A 310 18.16 12.37 3.08
C VAL A 310 18.02 11.22 2.08
N SER A 311 17.48 10.08 2.51
CA SER A 311 17.31 8.90 1.64
C SER A 311 16.20 9.07 0.60
N ASN A 312 15.24 9.97 0.87
CA ASN A 312 14.05 10.18 0.06
C ASN A 312 13.87 11.63 -0.41
N LEU A 313 14.96 12.36 -0.66
CA LEU A 313 14.88 13.74 -1.17
C LEU A 313 14.06 13.86 -2.47
N TYR A 314 14.06 12.83 -3.31
CA TYR A 314 13.23 12.78 -4.53
C TYR A 314 11.71 12.81 -4.24
N LEU A 315 11.25 12.38 -3.05
CA LEU A 315 9.84 12.46 -2.70
C LEU A 315 9.37 13.92 -2.53
N PHE A 316 10.29 14.86 -2.30
CA PHE A 316 9.93 16.28 -2.24
C PHE A 316 9.47 16.81 -3.61
N GLU A 317 9.88 16.19 -4.73
CA GLU A 317 9.37 16.54 -6.06
C GLU A 317 7.91 16.10 -6.24
N LEU A 318 7.46 15.09 -5.46
CA LEU A 318 6.07 14.65 -5.41
C LEU A 318 5.22 15.49 -4.45
N PHE A 319 5.81 16.42 -3.68
CA PHE A 319 5.04 17.23 -2.75
C PHE A 319 4.12 18.21 -3.46
N SER A 320 2.83 17.90 -3.40
CA SER A 320 1.75 18.81 -3.74
C SER A 320 1.24 19.54 -2.50
N TRP A 321 0.64 20.71 -2.68
CA TRP A 321 -0.08 21.43 -1.63
C TRP A 321 -1.12 20.53 -0.93
N ARG A 322 -1.70 19.56 -1.65
CA ARG A 322 -2.65 18.58 -1.11
C ARG A 322 -2.01 17.68 -0.05
N ILE A 323 -0.75 17.28 -0.21
CA ILE A 323 -0.02 16.43 0.74
C ILE A 323 0.30 17.21 2.01
N ILE A 324 0.71 18.47 1.87
CA ILE A 324 0.96 19.35 3.02
C ILE A 324 -0.35 19.57 3.79
N LEU A 325 -1.43 19.89 3.08
CA LEU A 325 -2.75 20.07 3.68
C LEU A 325 -3.25 18.79 4.37
N ALA A 326 -3.04 17.61 3.76
CA ALA A 326 -3.41 16.33 4.36
C ALA A 326 -2.58 16.04 5.63
N GLY A 327 -1.26 16.21 5.55
CA GLY A 327 -0.33 15.90 6.64
C GLY A 327 -0.45 16.82 7.84
N MET A 328 -0.77 18.10 7.62
CA MET A 328 -1.08 19.03 8.71
C MET A 328 -2.54 18.88 9.16
N GLY A 329 -3.46 18.81 8.21
CA GLY A 329 -4.90 18.84 8.46
C GLY A 329 -5.39 17.67 9.29
N LEU A 330 -4.88 16.45 9.07
CA LEU A 330 -5.33 15.27 9.82
C LEU A 330 -5.07 15.40 11.34
N PRO A 331 -3.84 15.73 11.82
CA PRO A 331 -3.61 16.03 13.23
C PRO A 331 -4.51 17.14 13.79
N TRP A 332 -4.67 18.25 13.05
CA TRP A 332 -5.51 19.38 13.48
C TRP A 332 -6.98 19.02 13.63
N LEU A 333 -7.53 18.26 12.68
CA LEU A 333 -8.89 17.72 12.78
C LEU A 333 -9.00 16.77 13.97
N GLY A 334 -7.99 15.91 14.17
CA GLY A 334 -7.86 15.07 15.35
C GLY A 334 -7.98 15.83 16.66
N TYR A 335 -7.17 16.87 16.84
CA TYR A 335 -7.22 17.75 18.00
C TYR A 335 -8.60 18.36 18.19
N LEU A 336 -9.18 18.90 17.11
CA LEU A 336 -10.48 19.58 17.14
C LEU A 336 -11.61 18.63 17.56
N PHE A 337 -11.77 17.50 16.87
CA PHE A 337 -12.85 16.56 17.14
C PHE A 337 -12.74 15.92 18.52
N ALA A 338 -11.52 15.54 18.94
CA ALA A 338 -11.30 14.98 20.27
C ALA A 338 -11.52 16.02 21.38
N TYR A 339 -11.10 17.27 21.17
CA TYR A 339 -11.34 18.37 22.10
C TYR A 339 -12.84 18.64 22.27
N VAL A 340 -13.57 18.77 21.15
CA VAL A 340 -15.03 18.98 21.17
C VAL A 340 -15.73 17.83 21.86
N LEU A 341 -15.38 16.59 21.53
CA LEU A 341 -15.97 15.41 22.16
C LEU A 341 -15.72 15.38 23.67
N ALA A 342 -14.49 15.66 24.11
CA ALA A 342 -14.15 15.71 25.53
C ALA A 342 -14.89 16.85 26.27
N LYS A 343 -15.06 18.02 25.65
CA LYS A 343 -15.86 19.12 26.21
C LYS A 343 -17.35 18.79 26.31
N VAL A 344 -17.93 18.18 25.27
CA VAL A 344 -19.35 17.75 25.27
C VAL A 344 -19.60 16.73 26.38
N LEU A 345 -18.64 15.84 26.61
CA LEU A 345 -18.68 14.86 27.70
C LEU A 345 -18.20 15.42 29.05
N LYS A 346 -18.11 16.75 29.16
CA LYS A 346 -17.84 17.52 30.39
C LYS A 346 -16.55 17.08 31.11
N GLN A 347 -15.52 16.72 30.35
CA GLN A 347 -14.21 16.45 30.94
C GLN A 347 -13.58 17.73 31.50
N PRO A 348 -12.81 17.64 32.59
CA PRO A 348 -12.06 18.79 33.09
C PRO A 348 -11.04 19.25 32.04
N GLU A 349 -10.61 20.51 32.14
CA GLU A 349 -9.78 21.14 31.11
C GLU A 349 -8.47 20.40 30.84
N GLN A 350 -7.76 20.00 31.90
CA GLN A 350 -6.52 19.23 31.80
C GLN A 350 -6.72 17.87 31.12
N ASN A 351 -7.86 17.20 31.33
CA ASN A 351 -8.19 15.94 30.67
C ASN A 351 -8.59 16.16 29.21
N THR A 352 -9.36 17.22 28.94
CA THR A 352 -9.77 17.59 27.58
C THR A 352 -8.54 17.83 26.71
N LEU A 353 -7.56 18.57 27.23
CA LEU A 353 -6.31 18.85 26.56
C LEU A 353 -5.50 17.58 26.31
N ALA A 354 -5.36 16.72 27.32
CA ALA A 354 -4.69 15.43 27.17
C ALA A 354 -5.35 14.54 26.11
N ILE A 355 -6.69 14.44 26.11
CA ILE A 355 -7.46 13.65 25.13
C ILE A 355 -7.28 14.20 23.71
N ALA A 356 -7.30 15.52 23.56
CA ALA A 356 -7.10 16.18 22.27
C ALA A 356 -5.71 15.87 21.72
N ILE A 357 -4.66 16.17 22.50
CA ILE A 357 -3.25 15.94 22.12
C ILE A 357 -3.00 14.47 21.79
N GLU A 358 -3.53 13.56 22.63
CA GLU A 358 -3.37 12.13 22.44
C GLU A 358 -3.98 11.64 21.12
N THR A 359 -5.17 12.13 20.78
CA THR A 359 -5.86 11.71 19.55
C THR A 359 -5.17 12.27 18.31
N GLY A 360 -4.73 13.53 18.34
CA GLY A 360 -4.12 14.17 17.18
C GLY A 360 -2.68 13.72 16.88
N ILE A 361 -1.92 13.32 17.90
CA ILE A 361 -0.54 12.85 17.73
C ILE A 361 -0.52 11.35 17.46
N GLN A 362 -0.37 11.02 16.19
CA GLN A 362 -0.26 9.64 15.71
C GLN A 362 1.16 9.08 15.84
N ASN A 363 1.27 7.75 15.96
CA ASN A 363 2.55 7.06 15.90
C ASN A 363 2.99 6.86 14.44
N THR A 364 3.69 7.85 13.89
CA THR A 364 4.15 7.83 12.49
C THR A 364 5.11 6.67 12.21
N ALA A 365 5.89 6.20 13.19
CA ALA A 365 6.79 5.07 12.99
C ALA A 365 6.02 3.76 12.74
N VAL A 366 4.90 3.57 13.45
CA VAL A 366 4.00 2.43 13.21
C VAL A 366 3.32 2.59 11.85
N ALA A 367 2.79 3.77 11.53
CA ALA A 367 2.15 4.05 10.24
C ALA A 367 3.09 3.77 9.06
N ILE A 368 4.34 4.20 9.15
CA ILE A 368 5.38 3.94 8.15
C ILE A 368 5.65 2.44 8.06
N MET A 369 5.72 1.71 9.18
CA MET A 369 6.08 0.30 9.21
C MET A 369 4.92 -0.65 8.85
N THR A 370 3.65 -0.26 9.02
CA THR A 370 2.49 -1.13 8.73
C THR A 370 2.44 -1.62 7.27
N PRO A 371 2.80 -0.81 6.26
CA PRO A 371 3.02 -1.29 4.89
C PRO A 371 4.26 -2.19 4.72
N PHE A 372 5.30 -2.09 5.56
CA PHE A 372 6.59 -2.77 5.30
C PHE A 372 6.56 -4.31 5.19
N PRO A 373 5.71 -5.06 5.92
CA PRO A 373 5.48 -6.48 5.69
C PRO A 373 5.16 -6.84 4.23
N LEU A 374 4.57 -5.92 3.45
CA LEU A 374 4.36 -6.07 2.01
C LEU A 374 5.71 -6.12 1.26
N THR A 375 6.63 -5.20 1.58
CA THR A 375 7.96 -5.09 0.97
C THR A 375 8.96 -6.16 1.42
N LEU A 376 8.97 -6.52 2.71
CA LEU A 376 9.88 -7.53 3.26
C LEU A 376 9.60 -8.92 2.65
N LEU A 377 8.33 -9.22 2.36
CA LEU A 377 7.97 -10.48 1.70
C LEU A 377 8.07 -10.41 0.18
N TYR A 378 8.01 -9.25 -0.48
CA TYR A 378 8.53 -9.13 -1.87
C TYR A 378 10.00 -9.56 -1.92
N ILE A 379 10.80 -9.14 -0.93
CA ILE A 379 12.20 -9.57 -0.79
C ILE A 379 12.29 -11.06 -0.47
N PHE A 380 11.53 -11.60 0.49
CA PHE A 380 11.54 -13.06 0.77
C PHE A 380 10.98 -13.91 -0.37
N LYS A 381 10.00 -13.43 -1.14
CA LYS A 381 9.43 -14.11 -2.31
C LYS A 381 10.44 -14.11 -3.46
N LYS A 382 11.21 -13.01 -3.62
CA LYS A 382 12.34 -12.91 -4.55
C LYS A 382 13.55 -13.75 -4.12
N ILE A 383 13.81 -13.87 -2.82
CA ILE A 383 14.80 -14.80 -2.25
C ILE A 383 14.32 -16.25 -2.44
N LYS A 384 13.07 -16.57 -2.11
CA LYS A 384 12.48 -17.90 -2.31
C LYS A 384 12.46 -18.29 -3.79
N GLN A 385 12.14 -17.39 -4.72
CA GLN A 385 12.26 -17.65 -6.17
C GLN A 385 13.70 -17.82 -6.63
N ARG A 386 14.66 -17.13 -6.00
CA ARG A 386 16.08 -17.22 -6.35
C ARG A 386 16.76 -18.47 -5.78
N TRP A 387 16.28 -18.99 -4.66
CA TRP A 387 16.84 -20.17 -3.97
C TRP A 387 16.01 -21.44 -4.12
N TRP A 388 14.75 -21.30 -4.53
CA TRP A 388 13.81 -22.39 -4.81
C TRP A 388 12.92 -22.03 -6.00
N PRO A 389 13.47 -22.01 -7.23
CA PRO A 389 12.63 -21.90 -8.41
C PRO A 389 11.66 -23.09 -8.40
N GLN A 390 10.35 -22.82 -8.35
CA GLN A 390 9.36 -23.86 -8.64
C GLN A 390 9.59 -24.26 -10.10
N LYS A 391 10.18 -25.45 -10.32
CA LYS A 391 10.11 -26.11 -11.62
C LYS A 391 8.63 -26.26 -11.94
N THR A 392 8.16 -25.59 -12.98
CA THR A 392 6.88 -25.88 -13.60
C THR A 392 6.87 -27.35 -14.01
N HIS A 393 5.74 -28.04 -13.80
CA HIS A 393 5.57 -29.48 -14.04
C HIS A 393 5.88 -29.94 -15.48
N GLU A 394 6.13 -29.02 -16.42
CA GLU A 394 6.57 -29.32 -17.78
C GLU A 394 8.05 -29.72 -17.89
N GLU A 395 8.91 -29.38 -16.92
CA GLU A 395 10.34 -29.80 -16.93
C GLU A 395 10.60 -31.17 -16.28
N LEU A 396 9.56 -31.84 -15.74
CA LEU A 396 9.69 -33.12 -15.02
C LEU A 396 9.20 -34.34 -15.83
N CYS A 397 8.71 -34.15 -17.05
CA CYS A 397 8.44 -35.24 -17.99
C CYS A 397 8.90 -34.87 -19.41
N PRO A 398 10.15 -35.17 -19.80
CA PRO A 398 10.46 -35.39 -21.20
C PRO A 398 9.85 -36.75 -21.57
N ILE A 399 8.59 -36.77 -22.02
CA ILE A 399 8.15 -37.92 -22.83
C ILE A 399 8.66 -37.64 -24.22
N ASP A 400 9.94 -37.97 -24.41
CA ASP A 400 10.53 -38.08 -25.72
C ASP A 400 9.74 -39.10 -26.54
N SER A 401 9.33 -38.63 -27.72
CA SER A 401 9.24 -39.45 -28.91
C SER A 401 10.47 -40.37 -29.01
N ILE A 402 10.27 -41.68 -28.87
CA ILE A 402 10.97 -42.80 -29.55
C ILE A 402 10.53 -44.11 -28.87
N SER A 403 10.36 -45.17 -29.67
CA SER A 403 10.03 -46.56 -29.29
C SER A 403 8.56 -46.96 -29.36
N ASN A 404 7.93 -46.66 -30.51
CA ASN A 404 6.89 -47.52 -31.07
C ASN A 404 7.56 -48.64 -31.88
N ASN A 405 8.23 -49.58 -31.19
CA ASN A 405 8.66 -50.87 -31.73
C ASN A 405 9.12 -51.75 -30.57
N ASN A 406 8.70 -53.02 -30.58
CA ASN A 406 8.98 -54.07 -29.59
C ASN A 406 7.95 -54.26 -28.46
N TYR A 407 6.67 -54.32 -28.84
CA TYR A 407 5.78 -55.36 -28.31
C TYR A 407 6.32 -56.73 -28.76
N ARG A 408 7.22 -57.32 -27.96
CA ARG A 408 7.52 -58.77 -27.84
C ARG A 408 8.88 -58.91 -27.17
N GLN A 409 8.91 -59.16 -25.86
CA GLN A 409 9.54 -60.35 -25.29
C GLN A 409 9.54 -60.29 -23.75
N ASN A 410 9.06 -61.40 -23.19
CA ASN A 410 9.43 -61.99 -21.90
C ASN A 410 8.89 -61.37 -20.60
N GLN A 411 7.80 -62.00 -20.16
CA GLN A 411 7.51 -62.41 -18.79
C GLN A 411 8.77 -62.70 -17.94
N GLY A 412 8.76 -62.26 -16.69
CA GLY A 412 9.52 -62.89 -15.61
C GLY A 412 9.92 -61.95 -14.48
N ARG A 413 9.53 -62.33 -13.25
CA ARG A 413 10.03 -61.89 -11.92
C ARG A 413 9.42 -60.67 -11.23
N GLN A 414 8.37 -60.98 -10.46
CA GLN A 414 8.23 -60.80 -9.00
C GLN A 414 9.17 -59.86 -8.21
N ASP A 415 8.49 -59.09 -7.35
CA ASP A 415 8.85 -58.61 -6.01
C ASP A 415 9.81 -57.41 -5.85
N SER A 416 9.27 -56.26 -5.42
CA SER A 416 9.49 -55.67 -4.07
C SER A 416 9.22 -54.14 -4.00
N ALA A 417 8.65 -53.72 -2.85
CA ALA A 417 8.57 -52.36 -2.27
C ALA A 417 7.65 -51.35 -2.98
N VAL A 418 6.44 -51.00 -2.50
CA VAL A 418 5.99 -50.43 -1.21
C VAL A 418 6.63 -49.07 -0.87
N ALA A 419 5.74 -48.09 -0.69
CA ALA A 419 5.87 -46.77 -0.03
C ALA A 419 6.23 -45.55 -0.89
N CYS A 420 5.18 -44.83 -1.33
CA CYS A 420 5.21 -43.38 -1.54
C CYS A 420 3.88 -42.78 -1.08
N LEU A 421 3.80 -42.45 0.20
CA LEU A 421 2.88 -41.47 0.77
C LEU A 421 3.67 -40.62 1.77
N SER A 422 4.17 -39.49 1.29
CA SER A 422 4.43 -38.27 2.06
C SER A 422 4.76 -37.15 1.09
#